data_AF-A0A9E0F4H8-F1
#
_entry.id   AF-A0A9E0F4H8-F1
#
_cell.length_a   1.000
_cell.length_b   1.000
_cell.length_c   1.000
_cell.angle_alpha   90.00
_cell.angle_beta   90.00
_cell.angle_gamma   90.00
#
_symmetry.space_group_name_H-M   'P 1'
#
loop_
_entity.id
_entity.type
_entity.pdbx_description
1 polymer ?
#
loop_
_entity_poly.entity_id
_entity_poly.type
_entity_poly.pdbx_seq_one_letter_code
_entity_poly.pdbx_strand_id
1 'polypeptide(L)' 'NMAKEKITLDELEAVVREHGVSSIDNVALAILEIDGNISVLSKEIEQQSFHKPLRKKLHPKYK' A
#
# COMPACT_ATOMS: atom_id res chain seq x y z
N ASN A 1 15.27 9.86 7.55
CA ASN A 1 13.85 10.15 7.29
C ASN A 1 12.94 9.72 8.44
N MET A 2 12.94 8.45 8.86
CA MET A 2 12.03 7.97 9.93
C MET A 2 12.08 8.77 11.26
N ALA A 3 13.28 9.10 11.76
CA ALA A 3 13.41 9.89 13.00
C ALA A 3 12.81 11.30 12.91
N LYS A 4 12.78 11.90 11.70
CA LYS A 4 12.17 13.21 11.46
C LYS A 4 10.65 13.12 11.52
N GLU A 5 10.10 12.05 10.97
CA GLU A 5 8.66 11.77 10.94
C GLU A 5 8.17 11.05 12.21
N LYS A 6 9.08 10.82 13.18
CA LYS A 6 8.81 10.16 14.47
C LYS A 6 8.19 8.76 14.33
N ILE A 7 8.49 8.06 13.24
CA ILE A 7 8.06 6.68 13.02
C ILE A 7 9.12 5.74 13.59
N THR A 8 8.69 4.84 14.46
CA THR A 8 9.53 3.78 15.03
C THR A 8 9.67 2.60 14.06
N LEU A 9 10.69 1.77 14.28
CA LEU A 9 10.87 0.56 13.47
C LEU A 9 9.67 -0.40 13.66
N ASP A 10 9.19 -0.56 14.89
CA ASP A 10 8.07 -1.45 15.22
C ASP A 10 6.77 -1.02 14.51
N GLU A 11 6.49 0.28 14.43
CA GLU A 11 5.35 0.81 13.68
C GLU A 11 5.48 0.52 12.19
N LEU A 12 6.67 0.71 11.62
CA LEU A 12 6.91 0.41 10.21
C LEU A 12 6.75 -1.10 9.94
N GLU A 13 7.26 -1.96 10.80
CA GLU A 13 7.10 -3.42 10.68
C GLU A 13 5.65 -3.85 10.77
N ALA A 14 4.85 -3.22 11.64
CA ALA A 14 3.42 -3.52 11.77
C ALA A 14 2.67 -3.18 10.48
N VAL A 15 2.95 -2.00 9.91
CA VAL A 15 2.35 -1.54 8.64
C VAL A 15 2.73 -2.46 7.48
N VAL A 16 4.01 -2.84 7.38
CA VAL A 16 4.50 -3.74 6.32
C VAL A 16 3.81 -5.10 6.39
N ARG A 17 3.59 -5.62 7.60
CA ARG A 17 2.83 -6.87 7.83
C ARG A 17 1.34 -6.73 7.48
N GLU A 18 0.72 -5.60 7.79
CA GLU A 18 -0.67 -5.31 7.41
C GLU A 18 -0.84 -5.28 5.88
N HIS A 19 0.19 -4.82 5.16
CA HIS A 19 0.23 -4.81 3.70
C HIS A 19 0.59 -6.19 3.07
N GLY A 20 0.68 -7.24 3.89
CA GLY A 20 0.91 -8.61 3.42
C GLY A 20 2.38 -8.94 3.12
N VAL A 21 3.32 -8.12 3.57
CA VAL A 21 4.75 -8.35 3.39
C VAL A 21 5.35 -8.88 4.71
N SER A 22 6.07 -10.00 4.62
CA SER A 22 6.56 -10.74 5.80
C SER A 22 7.69 -10.05 6.57
N SER A 23 8.48 -9.22 5.90
CA SER A 23 9.63 -8.50 6.49
C SER A 23 9.90 -7.20 5.73
N ILE A 24 10.43 -6.19 6.43
CA ILE A 24 10.91 -4.94 5.82
C ILE A 24 11.99 -5.22 4.75
N ASP A 25 12.78 -6.29 4.92
CA ASP A 25 13.79 -6.68 3.92
C ASP A 25 13.17 -7.06 2.58
N ASN A 26 11.89 -7.40 2.54
CA ASN A 26 11.14 -7.72 1.32
C ASN A 26 10.43 -6.49 0.73
N VAL A 27 10.64 -5.29 1.28
CA VAL A 27 10.12 -4.02 0.77
C VAL A 27 11.14 -3.40 -0.18
N ALA A 28 10.69 -3.08 -1.40
CA ALA A 28 11.46 -2.34 -2.39
C ALA A 28 11.39 -0.84 -2.15
N LEU A 29 10.20 -0.33 -1.77
CA LEU A 29 9.94 1.08 -1.51
C LEU A 29 8.80 1.25 -0.51
N ALA A 30 8.95 2.19 0.43
CA ALA A 30 7.88 2.64 1.31
C ALA A 30 7.83 4.17 1.30
N ILE A 31 6.62 4.74 1.21
CA ILE A 31 6.40 6.19 1.17
C ILE A 31 5.39 6.56 2.23
N LEU A 32 5.75 7.51 3.11
CA LEU A 32 4.81 8.18 4.00
C LEU A 32 4.11 9.31 3.25
N GLU A 33 2.79 9.23 3.18
CA GLU A 33 1.93 10.21 2.53
C GLU A 33 1.53 11.33 3.48
N ILE A 34 1.03 12.44 2.93
CA ILE A 34 0.71 13.65 3.71
C ILE A 34 -0.47 13.46 4.68
N ASP A 35 -1.30 12.45 4.41
CA ASP A 35 -2.45 12.06 5.23
C ASP A 35 -2.07 11.09 6.37
N GLY A 36 -0.80 10.66 6.43
CA GLY A 36 -0.28 9.71 7.42
C GLY A 36 -0.34 8.25 7.00
N ASN A 37 -0.81 7.93 5.79
CA ASN A 37 -0.76 6.58 5.26
C ASN A 37 0.65 6.21 4.75
N ILE A 38 0.94 4.91 4.70
CA ILE A 38 2.20 4.41 4.16
C ILE A 38 1.91 3.48 2.98
N SER A 39 2.34 3.90 1.80
CA SER A 39 2.30 3.06 0.59
C SER A 39 3.54 2.16 0.54
N VAL A 40 3.33 0.85 0.39
CA VAL A 40 4.40 -0.17 0.38
C VAL A 40 4.47 -0.89 -0.98
N LEU A 41 5.66 -0.97 -1.55
CA LEU A 41 5.99 -1.76 -2.74
C LEU A 41 6.92 -2.91 -2.33
N SER A 42 6.50 -4.16 -2.55
CA SER A 42 7.31 -5.36 -2.30
C SER A 42 8.35 -5.60 -3.40
N LYS A 43 9.46 -6.27 -3.06
CA LYS A 43 10.48 -6.72 -4.03
C LYS A 43 9.98 -7.85 -4.92
N GLU A 44 9.13 -8.72 -4.37
CA GLU A 44 8.49 -9.79 -5.10
C GLU A 44 7.10 -9.36 -5.55
N ILE A 45 6.84 -9.47 -6.85
CA ILE A 45 5.50 -9.32 -7.42
C ILE A 45 4.80 -10.67 -7.24
N GLU A 46 4.52 -11.05 -6.00
CA GLU A 46 3.46 -12.04 -5.79
C GLU A 46 2.16 -11.42 -6.30
N GLN A 47 1.31 -12.22 -6.95
CA GLN A 47 0.09 -11.78 -7.60
C GLN A 47 -0.90 -11.18 -6.58
N GLN A 48 -0.67 -9.93 -6.18
CA GLN A 48 -1.65 -9.17 -5.44
C GLN A 48 -2.88 -9.07 -6.33
N SER A 49 -3.99 -9.61 -5.83
CA SER A 49 -5.28 -9.58 -6.51
C SER A 49 -5.75 -8.13 -6.53
N PHE A 50 -5.33 -7.35 -7.53
CA PHE A 50 -5.90 -6.03 -7.76
C PHE A 50 -7.36 -6.24 -8.18
N HIS A 51 -8.29 -6.09 -7.23
CA HIS A 51 -9.70 -5.97 -7.54
C HIS A 51 -9.88 -4.69 -8.35
N LYS A 52 -9.79 -4.80 -9.69
CA LYS A 52 -10.16 -3.71 -10.58
C LYS A 52 -11.61 -3.36 -10.26
N PRO A 53 -11.93 -2.12 -9.86
CA PRO A 53 -13.32 -1.74 -9.69
C PRO A 53 -14.01 -1.96 -11.04
N LEU A 54 -15.02 -2.83 -11.04
CA LEU A 54 -15.87 -3.03 -12.20
C LEU A 54 -16.48 -1.68 -12.53
N ARG A 55 -16.00 -1.03 -13.61
CA ARG A 55 -16.66 0.14 -14.18
C ARG A 55 -18.07 -0.30 -14.55
N LYS A 56 -19.06 0.00 -13.70
CA LYS A 56 -20.47 -0.10 -14.08
C LYS A 56 -20.62 0.75 -15.33
N LYS A 57 -20.83 0.13 -16.49
CA LYS A 57 -21.17 0.85 -17.71
C LYS A 57 -22.47 1.57 -17.39
N LEU A 58 -22.38 2.87 -17.09
CA LEU A 58 -23.54 3.74 -17.03
C LEU A 58 -24.15 3.71 -18.43
N HIS A 59 -25.18 2.89 -18.62
CA HIS A 59 -26.00 2.97 -19.83
C HIS A 59 -26.74 4.31 -19.75
N PRO A 60 -26.50 5.27 -20.67
CA PRO A 60 -27.33 6.45 -20.75
C PRO A 60 -28.75 6.00 -21.12
N LYS A 61 -29.66 6.09 -20.14
CA LYS A 61 -31.05 5.65 -20.26
C LYS A 61 -31.92 6.83 -20.68
N TYR A 62 -31.73 7.38 -21.87
CA TYR A 62 -32.72 8.27 -22.48
C TYR A 62 -32.77 8.04 -24.00
N LYS A 63 -33.96 7.62 -24.45
CA LYS A 63 -34.39 7.62 -25.86
C LYS A 63 -34.95 8.99 -26.21
#